data_AF-A0A7Y2D6D0-F1
#
_entry.id   AF-A0A7Y2D6D0-F1
#
_cell.length_a   1.000
_cell.length_b   1.000
_cell.length_c   1.000
_cell.angle_alpha   90.00
_cell.angle_beta   90.00
_cell.angle_gamma   90.00
#
_symmetry.space_group_name_H-M   'P 1'
#
loop_
_entity.id
_entity.type
_entity.pdbx_description
1 polymer ?
#
loop_
_entity_poly.entity_id
_entity_poly.type
_entity_poly.pdbx_seq_one_letter_code
_entity_poly.pdbx_strand_id
1 'polypeptide(L)'
;MKGVVLVWILIAFAAVSFGQTKETVTIELFFVTTVDNADLIDCGKTRAVTRAIPKTEAIGTATLNELFKGPTQDEKDNGATSMFSEETKSILKSLKVKDGAAYVNFDSSILELMGNATTSCGSTAFFAEVTDTLKQFPTVNEVFFAVEKDSAVFYDWMQIGCSEEENYCKDKKHF
;
A
#
# COMPACT_ATOMS: atom_id res chain seq x y z
N MET A 1 -18.75 -78.93 -1.61
CA MET A 1 -19.51 -77.71 -1.24
C MET A 1 -18.88 -77.14 0.03
N LYS A 2 -18.04 -76.09 -0.09
CA LYS A 2 -17.55 -75.30 1.04
C LYS A 2 -17.65 -73.84 0.63
N GLY A 3 -18.55 -73.10 1.26
CA GLY A 3 -18.83 -71.70 0.96
C GLY A 3 -17.72 -70.80 1.47
N VAL A 4 -17.35 -69.81 0.65
CA VAL A 4 -16.47 -68.71 1.03
C VAL A 4 -17.36 -67.51 1.31
N VAL A 5 -17.35 -67.03 2.55
CA VAL A 5 -18.03 -65.80 2.98
C VAL A 5 -17.04 -64.66 2.82
N LEU A 6 -17.32 -63.73 1.91
CA LEU A 6 -16.56 -62.49 1.74
C LEU A 6 -17.08 -61.43 2.72
N VAL A 7 -16.27 -61.11 3.72
CA VAL A 7 -16.52 -60.00 4.64
C VAL A 7 -15.90 -58.74 4.04
N TRP A 8 -16.75 -57.79 3.65
CA TRP A 8 -16.33 -56.47 3.19
C TRP A 8 -16.14 -55.55 4.39
N ILE A 9 -14.89 -55.22 4.72
CA ILE A 9 -14.58 -54.22 5.74
C ILE A 9 -14.68 -52.84 5.07
N LEU A 10 -15.77 -52.11 5.35
CA LEU A 10 -15.90 -50.69 5.03
C LEU A 10 -15.03 -49.89 5.99
N ILE A 11 -13.85 -49.46 5.52
CA ILE A 11 -13.02 -48.49 6.22
C ILE A 11 -13.58 -47.10 5.90
N ALA A 12 -14.30 -46.50 6.85
CA ALA A 12 -14.69 -45.11 6.76
C ALA A 12 -13.46 -44.21 6.95
N PHE A 13 -12.93 -43.67 5.86
CA PHE A 13 -11.93 -42.60 5.90
C PHE A 13 -12.61 -41.31 6.35
N ALA A 14 -12.51 -41.00 7.65
CA ALA A 14 -12.81 -39.66 8.14
C ALA A 14 -11.75 -38.70 7.56
N ALA A 15 -12.16 -37.86 6.60
CA ALA A 15 -11.31 -36.81 6.07
C ALA A 15 -11.10 -35.75 7.18
N VAL A 16 -9.95 -35.79 7.83
CA VAL A 16 -9.53 -34.73 8.76
C VAL A 16 -9.09 -33.54 7.91
N SER A 17 -9.91 -32.49 7.89
CA SER A 17 -9.55 -31.24 7.24
C SER A 17 -8.58 -30.47 8.14
N PHE A 18 -7.29 -30.48 7.81
CA PHE A 18 -6.30 -29.62 8.46
C PHE A 18 -6.42 -28.21 7.89
N GLY A 19 -7.05 -27.30 8.63
CA GLY A 19 -7.02 -25.88 8.32
C GLY A 19 -5.60 -25.34 8.46
N GLN A 20 -4.94 -25.02 7.36
CA GLN A 20 -3.66 -24.30 7.39
C GLN A 20 -3.92 -22.87 7.87
N THR A 21 -3.50 -22.55 9.08
CA THR A 21 -3.45 -21.16 9.55
C THR A 21 -2.44 -20.41 8.69
N LYS A 22 -2.91 -19.48 7.86
CA LYS A 22 -2.04 -18.68 6.99
C LYS A 22 -1.18 -17.76 7.86
N GLU A 23 0.13 -17.92 7.82
CA GLU A 23 1.06 -17.06 8.57
C GLU A 23 0.84 -15.59 8.21
N THR A 24 0.89 -14.72 9.21
CA THR A 24 0.74 -13.27 9.05
C THR A 24 2.02 -12.53 9.42
N VAL A 25 2.13 -11.30 8.93
CA VAL A 25 3.15 -10.32 9.29
C VAL A 25 2.45 -9.00 9.62
N THR A 26 2.99 -8.26 10.59
CA THR A 26 2.51 -6.91 10.94
C THR A 26 3.20 -5.88 10.05
N ILE A 27 2.41 -4.94 9.53
CA ILE A 27 2.87 -3.76 8.80
C ILE A 27 2.38 -2.49 9.49
N GLU A 28 3.08 -1.38 9.26
CA GLU A 28 2.62 -0.05 9.65
C GLU A 28 2.09 0.70 8.42
N LEU A 29 1.04 1.49 8.59
CA LEU A 29 0.52 2.40 7.58
C LEU A 29 0.45 3.78 8.19
N PHE A 30 0.93 4.79 7.48
CA PHE A 30 0.96 6.15 7.98
C PHE A 30 -0.18 6.94 7.33
N PHE A 31 -1.11 7.38 8.16
CA PHE A 31 -2.24 8.24 7.75
C PHE A 31 -2.11 9.58 8.44
N VAL A 32 -2.65 10.63 7.84
CA VAL A 32 -2.82 11.92 8.53
C VAL A 32 -3.63 11.70 9.81
N THR A 33 -3.24 12.38 10.89
CA THR A 33 -3.83 12.20 12.22
C THR A 33 -4.56 13.45 12.69
N THR A 34 -5.64 13.30 13.46
CA THR A 34 -6.30 14.37 14.23
C THR A 34 -6.00 14.30 15.73
N VAL A 35 -5.42 13.20 16.21
CA VAL A 35 -5.19 12.93 17.65
C VAL A 35 -4.39 14.04 18.33
N ASP A 36 -3.36 14.51 17.67
CA ASP A 36 -2.45 15.56 18.12
C ASP A 36 -2.29 16.65 17.04
N ASN A 37 -3.35 16.85 16.25
CA ASN A 37 -3.46 17.77 15.11
C ASN A 37 -4.95 18.04 14.80
N ALA A 38 -5.72 18.45 15.83
CA ALA A 38 -7.18 18.47 15.82
C ALA A 38 -7.81 19.31 14.68
N ASP A 39 -7.12 20.34 14.22
CA ASP A 39 -7.57 21.24 13.14
C ASP A 39 -6.87 20.97 11.79
N LEU A 40 -6.10 19.88 11.68
CA LEU A 40 -5.30 19.54 10.49
C LEU A 40 -4.42 20.71 10.00
N ILE A 41 -3.88 21.49 10.94
CA ILE A 41 -3.01 22.64 10.65
C ILE A 41 -1.73 22.15 9.96
N ASP A 42 -1.19 21.02 10.41
CA ASP A 42 -0.10 20.32 9.74
C ASP A 42 -0.65 19.18 8.89
N CYS A 43 -0.82 19.46 7.59
CA CYS A 43 -1.30 18.48 6.62
C CYS A 43 -0.36 17.28 6.41
N GLY A 44 0.92 17.43 6.76
CA GLY A 44 1.92 16.38 6.61
C GLY A 44 2.09 15.53 7.87
N LYS A 45 1.38 15.85 8.95
CA LYS A 45 1.51 15.11 10.21
C LYS A 45 0.77 13.79 10.14
N THR A 46 1.53 12.70 10.08
CA THR A 46 1.02 11.34 10.03
C THR A 46 1.23 10.59 11.35
N ARG A 47 0.49 9.49 11.51
CA ARG A 47 0.70 8.50 12.58
C ARG A 47 0.57 7.09 12.03
N ALA A 48 1.41 6.19 12.52
CA ALA A 48 1.32 4.78 12.22
C ALA A 48 0.05 4.14 12.80
N VAL A 49 -0.66 3.38 11.98
CA VAL A 49 -1.60 2.34 12.39
C VAL A 49 -1.01 0.97 12.01
N THR A 50 -1.34 -0.07 12.76
CA THR A 50 -0.78 -1.41 12.52
C THR A 50 -1.84 -2.33 11.91
N ARG A 51 -1.46 -3.09 10.89
CA ARG A 51 -2.32 -4.13 10.29
C ARG A 51 -1.57 -5.46 10.23
N ALA A 52 -2.30 -6.56 10.40
CA ALA A 52 -1.78 -7.90 10.12
C ALA A 52 -2.22 -8.33 8.71
N ILE A 53 -1.25 -8.67 7.86
CA ILE A 53 -1.49 -9.15 6.50
C ILE A 53 -0.90 -10.55 6.32
N PRO A 54 -1.34 -11.33 5.31
CA PRO A 54 -0.67 -12.58 4.96
C PRO A 54 0.81 -12.33 4.66
N LYS A 55 1.66 -13.21 5.19
CA LYS A 55 3.11 -13.15 4.94
C LYS A 55 3.40 -13.21 3.44
N THR A 56 4.31 -12.36 2.97
CA THR A 56 4.65 -12.19 1.56
C THR A 56 6.11 -11.74 1.42
N GLU A 57 6.75 -12.12 0.31
CA GLU A 57 8.08 -11.61 -0.05
C GLU A 57 8.01 -10.17 -0.59
N ALA A 58 6.89 -9.79 -1.20
CA ALA A 58 6.65 -8.45 -1.76
C ALA A 58 6.05 -7.49 -0.70
N ILE A 59 6.70 -7.38 0.47
CA ILE A 59 6.13 -6.68 1.63
C ILE A 59 5.80 -5.21 1.34
N GLY A 60 6.68 -4.47 0.67
CA GLY A 60 6.42 -3.06 0.34
C GLY A 60 5.22 -2.86 -0.58
N THR A 61 5.03 -3.74 -1.57
CA THR A 61 3.86 -3.71 -2.46
C THR A 61 2.58 -4.01 -1.69
N ALA A 62 2.62 -5.00 -0.79
CA ALA A 62 1.47 -5.34 0.05
C ALA A 62 1.11 -4.20 1.02
N THR A 63 2.12 -3.54 1.61
CA THR A 63 1.92 -2.37 2.48
C THR A 63 1.25 -1.22 1.73
N LEU A 64 1.74 -0.86 0.52
CA LEU A 64 1.10 0.20 -0.28
C LEU A 64 -0.32 -0.15 -0.70
N ASN A 65 -0.58 -1.41 -1.07
CA ASN A 65 -1.94 -1.85 -1.40
C ASN A 65 -2.90 -1.74 -0.20
N GLU A 66 -2.41 -1.93 1.02
CA GLU A 66 -3.21 -1.67 2.23
C GLU A 66 -3.39 -0.18 2.52
N LEU A 67 -2.35 0.64 2.32
CA LEU A 67 -2.42 2.10 2.45
C LEU A 67 -3.50 2.67 1.51
N PHE A 68 -3.49 2.26 0.25
CA PHE A 68 -4.38 2.79 -0.78
C PHE A 68 -5.84 2.35 -0.64
N LYS A 69 -6.17 1.47 0.31
CA LYS A 69 -7.56 1.23 0.73
C LYS A 69 -8.08 2.30 1.69
N GLY A 70 -7.19 3.16 2.20
CA GLY A 70 -7.50 4.15 3.23
C GLY A 70 -7.68 3.53 4.61
N PRO A 71 -7.97 4.37 5.62
CA PRO A 71 -8.19 3.90 6.98
C PRO A 71 -9.55 3.19 7.10
N THR A 72 -9.58 2.15 7.94
CA THR A 72 -10.81 1.47 8.36
C THR A 72 -11.67 2.37 9.24
N GLN A 73 -12.92 1.97 9.51
CA GLN A 73 -13.78 2.76 10.40
C GLN A 73 -13.18 2.87 11.81
N ASP A 74 -12.67 1.77 12.37
CA ASP A 74 -12.03 1.76 13.69
C ASP A 74 -10.80 2.69 13.71
N GLU A 75 -9.99 2.70 12.65
CA GLU A 75 -8.83 3.60 12.54
C GLU A 75 -9.27 5.08 12.48
N LYS A 76 -10.36 5.38 11.75
CA LYS A 76 -10.95 6.73 11.69
C LYS A 76 -11.48 7.20 13.04
N ASP A 77 -12.16 6.31 13.76
CA ASP A 77 -12.68 6.60 15.10
C ASP A 77 -11.53 6.85 16.11
N ASN A 78 -10.33 6.37 15.80
CA ASN A 78 -9.09 6.64 16.54
C ASN A 78 -8.24 7.77 15.93
N GLY A 79 -8.80 8.58 15.03
CA GLY A 79 -8.21 9.81 14.54
C GLY A 79 -7.37 9.70 13.27
N ALA A 80 -7.38 8.57 12.57
CA ALA A 80 -6.79 8.47 11.23
C ALA A 80 -7.69 9.12 10.16
N THR A 81 -7.12 9.91 9.27
CA THR A 81 -7.80 10.48 8.11
C THR A 81 -6.90 10.34 6.89
N SER A 82 -7.51 10.20 5.70
CA SER A 82 -6.78 10.10 4.44
C SER A 82 -7.71 10.39 3.27
N MET A 83 -7.11 10.77 2.14
CA MET A 83 -7.78 10.85 0.85
C MET A 83 -7.91 9.46 0.19
N PHE A 84 -7.11 8.48 0.61
CA PHE A 84 -7.23 7.11 0.14
C PHE A 84 -8.51 6.47 0.70
N SER A 85 -9.11 5.60 -0.12
CA SER A 85 -10.33 4.89 0.20
C SER A 85 -10.40 3.57 -0.60
N GLU A 86 -11.49 2.81 -0.43
CA GLU A 86 -11.72 1.63 -1.25
C GLU A 86 -11.74 1.92 -2.76
N GLU A 87 -12.00 3.16 -3.18
CA GLU A 87 -11.95 3.57 -4.60
C GLU A 87 -10.52 3.61 -5.13
N THR A 88 -9.53 3.91 -4.28
CA THR A 88 -8.12 4.04 -4.68
C THR A 88 -7.32 2.75 -4.52
N LYS A 89 -7.92 1.64 -4.04
CA LYS A 89 -7.18 0.40 -3.71
C LYS A 89 -6.39 -0.23 -4.87
N SER A 90 -6.72 0.13 -6.11
CA SER A 90 -6.12 -0.42 -7.33
C SER A 90 -5.21 0.57 -8.07
N ILE A 91 -4.87 1.73 -7.48
CA ILE A 91 -4.04 2.74 -8.17
C ILE A 91 -2.57 2.32 -8.30
N LEU A 92 -2.10 1.33 -7.52
CA LEU A 92 -0.72 0.87 -7.60
C LEU A 92 -0.52 -0.07 -8.79
N LYS A 93 0.34 0.32 -9.72
CA LYS A 93 0.75 -0.52 -10.85
C LYS A 93 1.97 -1.37 -10.53
N SER A 94 2.98 -0.76 -9.91
CA SER A 94 4.16 -1.49 -9.44
C SER A 94 4.94 -0.69 -8.39
N LEU A 95 5.69 -1.42 -7.57
CA LEU A 95 6.73 -0.87 -6.69
C LEU A 95 8.04 -1.58 -7.01
N LYS A 96 9.11 -0.81 -7.22
CA LYS A 96 10.48 -1.33 -7.31
C LYS A 96 11.34 -0.64 -6.27
N VAL A 97 12.17 -1.39 -5.56
CA VAL A 97 13.17 -0.82 -4.63
C VAL A 97 14.55 -1.15 -5.17
N LYS A 98 15.37 -0.11 -5.40
CA LYS A 98 16.72 -0.26 -5.92
C LYS A 98 17.61 0.84 -5.36
N ASP A 99 18.81 0.48 -4.93
CA ASP A 99 19.86 1.42 -4.47
C ASP A 99 19.38 2.42 -3.39
N GLY A 100 18.49 1.98 -2.49
CA GLY A 100 17.93 2.82 -1.43
C GLY A 100 16.72 3.67 -1.84
N ALA A 101 16.28 3.58 -3.10
CA ALA A 101 15.15 4.33 -3.63
C ALA A 101 13.95 3.43 -3.95
N ALA A 102 12.76 3.85 -3.54
CA ALA A 102 11.48 3.24 -3.90
C ALA A 102 10.86 3.98 -5.10
N TYR A 103 10.61 3.26 -6.19
CA TYR A 103 9.99 3.75 -7.41
C TYR A 103 8.54 3.28 -7.44
N VAL A 104 7.62 4.17 -7.05
CA VAL A 104 6.18 3.94 -7.02
C VAL A 104 5.61 4.32 -8.39
N ASN A 105 5.06 3.34 -9.08
CA ASN A 105 4.41 3.55 -10.36
C ASN A 105 2.90 3.36 -10.20
N PHE A 106 2.14 4.40 -10.53
CA PHE A 106 0.70 4.40 -10.48
C PHE A 106 0.08 4.07 -11.83
N ASP A 107 -1.12 3.49 -11.77
CA ASP A 107 -2.04 3.42 -12.89
C ASP A 107 -2.62 4.81 -13.18
N SER A 108 -2.96 5.10 -14.45
CA SER A 108 -3.50 6.40 -14.87
C SER A 108 -4.80 6.81 -14.14
N SER A 109 -5.54 5.86 -13.58
CA SER A 109 -6.75 6.13 -12.78
C SER A 109 -6.51 7.07 -11.59
N ILE A 110 -5.28 7.18 -11.08
CA ILE A 110 -4.95 8.13 -10.01
C ILE A 110 -5.29 9.59 -10.38
N LEU A 111 -5.13 9.95 -11.66
CA LEU A 111 -5.35 11.32 -12.14
C LEU A 111 -6.81 11.76 -12.00
N GLU A 112 -7.75 10.79 -12.08
CA GLU A 112 -9.19 11.03 -11.95
C GLU A 112 -9.66 10.80 -10.51
N LEU A 113 -9.20 9.72 -9.86
CA LEU A 113 -9.66 9.31 -8.53
C LEU A 113 -9.11 10.19 -7.40
N MET A 114 -7.99 10.89 -7.62
CA MET A 114 -7.28 11.61 -6.56
C MET A 114 -7.14 13.12 -6.83
N GLY A 115 -8.13 13.77 -7.43
CA GLY A 115 -8.07 15.20 -7.72
C GLY A 115 -7.83 16.11 -6.48
N ASN A 116 -8.13 15.65 -5.27
CA ASN A 116 -7.83 16.36 -4.03
C ASN A 116 -6.32 16.36 -3.67
N ALA A 117 -5.54 15.40 -4.17
CA ALA A 117 -4.10 15.32 -3.95
C ALA A 117 -3.33 16.49 -4.59
N THR A 118 -3.95 17.24 -5.49
CA THR A 118 -3.32 18.42 -6.13
C THR A 118 -3.66 19.74 -5.43
N THR A 119 -4.38 19.69 -4.30
CA THR A 119 -4.57 20.87 -3.42
C THR A 119 -3.35 21.07 -2.54
N SER A 120 -3.15 22.27 -1.97
CA SER A 120 -1.98 22.56 -1.11
C SER A 120 -1.83 21.57 0.07
N CYS A 121 -2.93 21.33 0.81
CA CYS A 121 -2.94 20.39 1.92
C CYS A 121 -2.93 18.93 1.43
N GLY A 122 -3.66 18.63 0.36
CA GLY A 122 -3.73 17.29 -0.21
C GLY A 122 -2.38 16.81 -0.73
N SER A 123 -1.59 17.65 -1.40
CA SER A 123 -0.28 17.26 -1.91
C SER A 123 0.67 16.91 -0.76
N THR A 124 0.67 17.75 0.28
CA THR A 124 1.44 17.53 1.50
C THR A 124 1.06 16.21 2.18
N ALA A 125 -0.25 15.96 2.35
CA ALA A 125 -0.77 14.72 2.92
C ALA A 125 -0.40 13.49 2.09
N PHE A 126 -0.58 13.55 0.76
CA PHE A 126 -0.24 12.45 -0.14
C PHE A 126 1.24 12.06 -0.02
N PHE A 127 2.14 13.03 -0.10
CA PHE A 127 3.56 12.76 0.02
C PHE A 127 3.90 12.21 1.41
N ALA A 128 3.37 12.79 2.49
CA ALA A 128 3.63 12.29 3.84
C ALA A 128 3.18 10.84 4.02
N GLU A 129 1.91 10.51 3.70
CA GLU A 129 1.36 9.16 3.89
C GLU A 129 2.14 8.10 3.12
N VAL A 130 2.46 8.35 1.84
CA VAL A 130 3.17 7.36 1.01
C VAL A 130 4.64 7.27 1.39
N THR A 131 5.30 8.41 1.66
CA THR A 131 6.73 8.41 1.98
C THR A 131 7.02 7.86 3.37
N ASP A 132 6.25 8.23 4.39
CA ASP A 132 6.42 7.70 5.75
C ASP A 132 6.13 6.20 5.79
N THR A 133 5.09 5.75 5.07
CA THR A 133 4.79 4.32 4.93
C THR A 133 5.94 3.56 4.29
N LEU A 134 6.60 4.08 3.25
CA LEU A 134 7.72 3.38 2.63
C LEU A 134 9.02 3.48 3.44
N LYS A 135 9.27 4.62 4.09
CA LYS A 135 10.47 4.86 4.90
C LYS A 135 10.47 4.13 6.23
N GLN A 136 9.35 3.49 6.62
CA GLN A 136 9.36 2.49 7.70
C GLN A 136 10.38 1.37 7.42
N PHE A 137 10.63 1.06 6.14
CA PHE A 137 11.60 0.05 5.74
C PHE A 137 13.00 0.68 5.70
N PRO A 138 13.98 0.19 6.48
CA PRO A 138 15.30 0.80 6.61
C PRO A 138 16.14 0.77 5.32
N THR A 139 15.69 0.01 4.31
CA THR A 139 16.29 -0.03 2.97
C THR A 139 15.78 1.07 2.04
N VAL A 140 14.84 1.92 2.48
CA VAL A 140 14.24 2.99 1.67
C VAL A 140 14.59 4.35 2.26
N ASN A 141 15.43 5.10 1.54
CA ASN A 141 15.87 6.45 1.87
C ASN A 141 15.10 7.51 1.06
N GLU A 142 14.76 7.17 -0.19
CA GLU A 142 14.12 8.06 -1.15
C GLU A 142 12.91 7.39 -1.78
N VAL A 143 11.94 8.21 -2.21
CA VAL A 143 10.73 7.75 -2.89
C VAL A 143 10.50 8.61 -4.12
N PHE A 144 10.32 7.95 -5.26
CA PHE A 144 10.05 8.56 -6.55
C PHE A 144 8.72 8.06 -7.08
N PHE A 145 8.03 8.91 -7.81
CA PHE A 145 6.67 8.65 -8.28
C PHE A 145 6.58 8.77 -9.80
N ALA A 146 5.75 7.94 -10.40
CA ALA A 146 5.40 8.02 -11.81
C ALA A 146 3.95 7.59 -12.03
N VAL A 147 3.37 8.05 -13.13
CA VAL A 147 2.12 7.50 -13.68
C VAL A 147 2.49 6.85 -15.00
N GLU A 148 2.11 5.59 -15.19
CA GLU A 148 2.41 4.87 -16.43
C GLU A 148 3.91 4.89 -16.81
N LYS A 149 4.78 4.83 -15.79
CA LYS A 149 6.25 4.93 -15.87
C LYS A 149 6.79 6.28 -16.34
N ASP A 150 5.95 7.30 -16.44
CA ASP A 150 6.40 8.66 -16.70
C ASP A 150 6.31 9.51 -15.43
N SER A 151 7.48 9.90 -14.90
CA SER A 151 7.57 10.78 -13.74
C SER A 151 7.05 12.18 -14.06
N ALA A 152 7.23 12.67 -15.30
CA ALA A 152 6.76 14.00 -15.69
C ALA A 152 5.25 14.12 -15.52
N VAL A 153 4.50 13.09 -15.95
CA VAL A 153 3.04 13.05 -15.78
C VAL A 153 2.64 13.19 -14.31
N PHE A 154 3.33 12.49 -13.40
CA PHE A 154 3.04 12.60 -11.97
C PHE A 154 3.36 13.99 -11.41
N TYR A 155 4.57 14.51 -11.64
CA TYR A 155 5.00 15.78 -11.02
C TYR A 155 4.34 17.01 -11.64
N ASP A 156 3.94 16.94 -12.92
CA ASP A 156 3.11 17.97 -13.55
C ASP A 156 1.69 17.95 -12.99
N TRP A 157 1.10 16.76 -12.81
CA TRP A 157 -0.20 16.61 -12.13
C TRP A 157 -0.16 17.17 -10.70
N MET A 158 0.94 16.93 -9.97
CA MET A 158 1.17 17.48 -8.64
C MET A 158 1.53 18.98 -8.63
N GLN A 159 1.57 19.65 -9.79
CA GLN A 159 1.90 21.09 -9.95
C GLN A 159 3.27 21.49 -9.37
N ILE A 160 4.19 20.54 -9.27
CA ILE A 160 5.59 20.77 -8.87
C ILE A 160 6.45 21.07 -10.11
N GLY A 161 6.08 20.45 -11.23
CA GLY A 161 6.88 20.48 -12.46
C GLY A 161 8.02 19.47 -12.41
N CYS A 162 8.63 19.26 -13.56
CA CYS A 162 9.62 18.22 -13.78
C CYS A 162 10.75 18.78 -14.63
N SER A 163 11.87 19.16 -14.00
CA SER A 163 13.08 19.54 -14.73
C SER A 163 14.08 18.39 -14.73
N GLU A 164 14.78 18.18 -15.84
CA GLU A 164 15.86 17.18 -15.91
C GLU A 164 17.06 17.55 -15.04
N GLU A 165 17.10 18.77 -14.49
CA GLU A 165 18.17 19.23 -13.60
C GLU A 165 17.89 18.85 -12.14
N GLU A 166 16.61 18.73 -11.78
CA GLU A 166 16.15 18.30 -10.46
C GLU A 166 15.85 16.78 -10.43
N ASN A 167 16.29 16.11 -9.36
CA ASN A 167 16.56 14.67 -9.35
C ASN A 167 15.37 13.74 -9.64
N TYR A 168 14.13 14.21 -9.51
CA TYR A 168 12.94 13.36 -9.58
C TYR A 168 12.59 12.85 -10.99
N CYS A 169 13.10 13.51 -12.04
CA CYS A 169 12.73 13.22 -13.43
C CYS A 169 13.86 12.67 -14.31
N LYS A 170 15.08 12.58 -13.77
CA LYS A 170 16.26 12.10 -14.52
C LYS A 170 16.19 10.61 -14.88
N ASP A 171 15.41 9.83 -14.15
CA ASP A 171 15.59 8.38 -14.08
C ASP A 171 14.34 7.55 -14.44
N LYS A 172 13.74 7.87 -15.60
CA LYS A 172 12.60 7.12 -16.19
C LYS A 172 12.85 5.61 -16.31
N LYS A 173 14.12 5.18 -16.41
CA LYS A 173 14.55 3.78 -16.60
C LYS A 173 14.25 2.86 -15.39
N HIS A 174 13.91 3.41 -14.23
CA HIS A 174 13.71 2.65 -13.01
C HIS A 174 12.25 2.26 -12.73
N PHE A 175 11.28 2.90 -13.40
CA PHE A 175 9.85 2.59 -13.26
C PHE A 175 9.39 1.38 -14.08
#